data_AF-J3F0K5-F1
#
_entry.id   AF-J3F0K5-F1
#
_cell.length_a   1.000
_cell.length_b   1.000
_cell.length_c   1.000
_cell.angle_alpha   90.00
_cell.angle_beta   90.00
_cell.angle_gamma   90.00
#
_symmetry.space_group_name_H-M   'P 1'
#
loop_
_entity.id
_entity.type
_entity.pdbx_description
1 polymer ?
#
loop_
_entity_poly.entity_id
_entity_poly.type
_entity_poly.pdbx_seq_one_letter_code
_entity_poly.pdbx_strand_id
1 'polypeptide(L)'
;MASHQGGADDSSLSGSRTPSSRRTPWDVPPRDPSLYAVTNHFRRRLRQRGRYVTLPTVSESIRTGQLRWNSTDGWRFALAREGVRFVVVVGDTETDSPVVVTGWTKIDSWRDAMASDRWSDDDLHTIRLRTDLSQNHERQIPGHIRPRIVDRPFEVGRHRVTTSAGAAYVVCVDCGARFRSKAALCGQRCTQTRG
;
A
#
# COMPACT_ATOMS: atom_id res chain seq x y z
N MET A 1 -70.65 5.71 28.85
CA MET A 1 -69.99 4.70 29.70
C MET A 1 -69.27 3.73 28.76
N ALA A 2 -67.97 3.52 28.78
CA ALA A 2 -66.84 4.14 29.46
C ALA A 2 -65.64 3.99 28.51
N SER A 3 -64.87 5.06 28.37
CA SER A 3 -63.57 5.08 27.71
C SER A 3 -62.54 4.38 28.60
N HIS A 4 -61.65 3.56 28.04
CA HIS A 4 -60.42 3.17 28.71
C HIS A 4 -59.21 3.70 27.95
N GLN A 5 -58.54 4.65 28.61
CA GLN A 5 -57.19 5.12 28.37
C GLN A 5 -56.18 4.15 28.99
N GLY A 6 -54.99 4.11 28.41
CA GLY A 6 -53.75 3.60 28.97
C GLY A 6 -52.73 3.65 27.83
N GLY A 7 -51.73 4.52 27.80
CA GLY A 7 -50.92 5.02 28.90
C GLY A 7 -49.50 4.57 28.58
N ALA A 8 -48.66 5.53 28.18
CA ALA A 8 -47.27 5.34 27.82
C ALA A 8 -46.46 4.77 29.00
N ASP A 9 -45.47 3.93 28.68
CA ASP A 9 -44.12 3.92 29.24
C ASP A 9 -43.42 2.62 28.83
N ASP A 10 -42.42 2.71 27.95
CA ASP A 10 -41.14 2.11 28.30
C ASP A 10 -40.02 2.86 27.58
N SER A 11 -39.39 3.73 28.36
CA SER A 11 -38.08 4.26 28.03
C SER A 11 -37.07 3.11 28.07
N SER A 12 -35.95 3.30 27.38
CA SER A 12 -34.68 2.60 27.65
C SER A 12 -34.41 1.33 26.84
N LEU A 13 -33.99 1.51 25.59
CA LEU A 13 -32.74 0.88 25.13
C LEU A 13 -31.93 1.93 24.36
N SER A 14 -31.52 2.98 25.08
CA SER A 14 -30.28 3.67 24.74
C SER A 14 -29.16 2.65 24.95
N GLY A 15 -28.85 1.91 23.88
CA GLY A 15 -27.68 1.07 23.80
C GLY A 15 -26.48 1.97 24.06
N SER A 16 -25.99 1.90 25.29
CA SER A 16 -24.75 2.50 25.74
C SER A 16 -23.67 2.12 24.74
N ARG A 17 -23.32 3.08 23.88
CA ARG A 17 -22.18 2.97 22.96
C ARG A 17 -20.97 2.78 23.84
N THR A 18 -20.59 1.52 24.04
CA THR A 18 -19.39 1.15 24.79
C THR A 18 -18.25 1.97 24.19
N PRO A 19 -17.44 2.66 25.01
CA PRO A 19 -16.30 3.38 24.48
C PRO A 19 -15.47 2.37 23.69
N SER A 20 -15.38 2.61 22.38
CA SER A 20 -14.56 1.81 21.46
C SER A 20 -13.18 1.73 22.08
N SER A 21 -12.82 0.57 22.62
CA SER A 21 -11.45 0.27 23.01
C SER A 21 -10.57 0.64 21.83
N ARG A 22 -9.60 1.55 22.02
CA ARG A 22 -8.67 1.92 20.95
C ARG A 22 -8.05 0.63 20.41
N ARG A 23 -8.17 0.40 19.11
CA ARG A 23 -7.66 -0.82 18.50
C ARG A 23 -6.14 -0.85 18.58
N THR A 24 -5.59 -2.00 18.89
CA THR A 24 -4.15 -2.26 18.89
C THR A 24 -3.75 -2.94 17.58
N PRO A 25 -2.47 -2.86 17.16
CA PRO A 25 -1.98 -3.58 15.98
C PRO A 25 -2.18 -5.10 16.00
N TRP A 26 -2.50 -5.68 17.16
CA TRP A 26 -2.73 -7.11 17.38
C TRP A 26 -4.20 -7.49 17.19
N ASP A 27 -5.10 -6.52 17.19
CA ASP A 27 -6.52 -6.78 17.05
C ASP A 27 -6.82 -7.22 15.62
N VAL A 28 -7.62 -8.28 15.49
CA VAL A 28 -8.05 -8.78 14.18
C VAL A 28 -8.75 -7.65 13.41
N PRO A 29 -8.32 -7.31 12.18
CA PRO A 29 -8.93 -6.24 11.41
C PRO A 29 -10.38 -6.55 11.03
N PRO A 30 -11.28 -5.56 11.06
CA PRO A 30 -12.67 -5.75 10.69
C PRO A 30 -12.81 -6.12 9.22
N ARG A 31 -13.88 -6.86 8.91
CA ARG A 31 -14.20 -7.34 7.55
C ARG A 31 -15.10 -6.39 6.75
N ASP A 32 -15.46 -5.24 7.32
CA ASP A 32 -16.21 -4.19 6.64
C ASP A 32 -15.25 -3.15 6.02
N PRO A 33 -15.15 -3.05 4.68
CA PRO A 33 -14.32 -2.07 4.01
C PRO A 33 -14.69 -0.62 4.31
N SER A 34 -15.94 -0.34 4.71
CA SER A 34 -16.42 1.02 4.97
C SER A 34 -15.72 1.68 6.16
N LEU A 35 -15.17 0.85 7.07
CA LEU A 35 -14.44 1.30 8.26
C LEU A 35 -13.01 1.74 7.96
N TYR A 36 -12.49 1.47 6.76
CA TYR A 36 -11.10 1.74 6.43
C TYR A 36 -10.92 3.08 5.74
N ALA A 37 -10.06 3.94 6.31
CA ALA A 37 -9.54 5.08 5.58
C ALA A 37 -8.38 4.65 4.65
N VAL A 38 -8.16 5.40 3.57
CA VAL A 38 -7.03 5.15 2.65
C VAL A 38 -5.90 6.14 2.92
N THR A 39 -4.69 5.63 3.13
CA THR A 39 -3.52 6.48 3.35
C THR A 39 -3.15 7.27 2.09
N ASN A 40 -2.50 8.42 2.26
CA ASN A 40 -1.94 9.18 1.13
C ASN A 40 -0.91 8.35 0.34
N HIS A 41 -0.17 7.47 1.03
CA HIS A 41 0.72 6.51 0.39
C HIS A 41 -0.05 5.62 -0.60
N PHE A 42 -1.11 4.98 -0.13
CA PHE A 42 -1.93 4.10 -0.94
C PHE A 42 -2.62 4.82 -2.10
N ARG A 43 -3.21 6.01 -1.86
CA ARG A 43 -3.82 6.85 -2.92
C ARG A 43 -2.85 7.14 -4.05
N ARG A 44 -1.59 7.45 -3.74
CA ARG A 44 -0.56 7.68 -4.76
C ARG A 44 -0.22 6.41 -5.55
N ARG A 45 -0.25 5.23 -4.91
CA ARG A 45 0.01 3.94 -5.57
C ARG A 45 -1.08 3.57 -6.56
N LEU A 46 -2.34 3.87 -6.29
CA LEU A 46 -3.47 3.61 -7.18
C LEU A 46 -3.33 4.29 -8.56
N ARG A 47 -2.54 5.36 -8.65
CA ARG A 47 -2.32 6.12 -9.90
C ARG A 47 -1.07 5.67 -10.66
N GLN A 48 -0.28 4.74 -10.13
CA GLN A 48 0.97 4.31 -10.76
C GLN A 48 0.69 3.25 -11.83
N ARG A 49 1.25 3.43 -13.03
CA ARG A 49 1.23 2.39 -14.07
C ARG A 49 1.92 1.11 -13.57
N GLY A 50 1.42 -0.04 -14.03
CA GLY A 50 1.90 -1.36 -13.59
C GLY A 50 1.53 -1.71 -12.14
N ARG A 51 0.49 -1.06 -11.58
CA ARG A 51 -0.18 -1.45 -10.34
C ARG A 51 -1.61 -1.85 -10.67
N TYR A 52 -2.00 -3.04 -10.23
CA TYR A 52 -3.30 -3.64 -10.57
C TYR A 52 -4.27 -3.69 -9.38
N VAL A 53 -3.84 -3.20 -8.21
CA VAL A 53 -4.74 -3.03 -7.05
C VAL A 53 -5.61 -1.81 -7.30
N THR A 54 -6.92 -2.00 -7.17
CA THR A 54 -7.96 -0.98 -7.27
C THR A 54 -8.79 -0.93 -5.98
N LEU A 55 -9.55 0.15 -5.76
CA LEU A 55 -10.46 0.24 -4.60
C LEU A 55 -11.47 -0.93 -4.55
N PRO A 56 -12.10 -1.35 -5.67
CA PRO A 56 -12.93 -2.56 -5.68
C PRO A 56 -12.20 -3.81 -5.20
N THR A 57 -10.98 -4.07 -5.70
CA THR A 57 -10.20 -5.25 -5.26
C THR A 57 -9.79 -5.16 -3.78
N VAL A 58 -9.57 -3.95 -3.25
CA VAL A 58 -9.34 -3.75 -1.81
C VAL A 58 -10.57 -4.12 -1.00
N SER A 59 -11.73 -3.59 -1.37
CA SER A 59 -12.99 -3.89 -0.68
C SER A 59 -13.31 -5.38 -0.71
N GLU A 60 -13.11 -6.04 -1.85
CA GLU A 60 -13.28 -7.49 -1.96
C GLU A 60 -12.27 -8.26 -1.11
N SER A 61 -11.00 -7.83 -1.09
CA SER A 61 -9.96 -8.45 -0.26
C SER A 61 -10.28 -8.35 1.21
N ILE A 62 -10.75 -7.21 1.70
CA ILE A 62 -11.14 -7.03 3.11
C ILE A 62 -12.31 -7.96 3.45
N ARG A 63 -13.34 -8.03 2.60
CA ARG A 63 -14.51 -8.89 2.87
C ARG A 63 -14.17 -10.37 2.85
N THR A 64 -13.51 -10.83 1.78
CA THR A 64 -13.44 -12.25 1.42
C THR A 64 -12.03 -12.82 1.36
N GLY A 65 -11.02 -11.96 1.34
CA GLY A 65 -9.63 -12.38 1.29
C GLY A 65 -9.22 -13.17 2.53
N GLN A 66 -8.22 -14.03 2.35
CA GLN A 66 -7.63 -14.75 3.46
C GLN A 66 -6.86 -13.77 4.36
N LEU A 67 -7.17 -13.79 5.65
CA LEU A 67 -6.46 -12.97 6.63
C LEU A 67 -5.11 -13.61 6.97
N ARG A 68 -4.05 -12.80 6.96
CA ARG A 68 -2.67 -13.19 7.25
C ARG A 68 -2.04 -12.16 8.18
N TRP A 69 -1.08 -12.57 8.99
CA TRP A 69 -0.29 -11.67 9.85
C TRP A 69 1.19 -12.01 9.75
N ASN A 70 2.06 -11.00 9.85
CA ASN A 70 3.46 -11.22 10.22
C ASN A 70 4.05 -10.02 10.98
N SER A 71 5.25 -10.19 11.51
CA SER A 71 5.95 -9.19 12.31
C SER A 71 6.46 -7.96 11.53
N THR A 72 6.55 -8.04 10.21
CA THR A 72 7.12 -6.95 9.38
C THR A 72 6.08 -5.92 8.96
N ASP A 73 4.97 -6.38 8.35
CA ASP A 73 3.94 -5.47 7.82
C ASP A 73 2.62 -5.56 8.59
N GLY A 74 2.51 -6.45 9.59
CA GLY A 74 1.28 -6.67 10.33
C GLY A 74 0.21 -7.44 9.55
N TRP A 75 -1.04 -7.02 9.69
CA TRP A 75 -2.19 -7.69 9.11
C TRP A 75 -2.32 -7.46 7.60
N ARG A 76 -2.71 -8.53 6.89
CA ARG A 76 -2.93 -8.51 5.45
C ARG A 76 -4.16 -9.30 5.06
N PHE A 77 -4.90 -8.79 4.09
CA PHE A 77 -5.88 -9.55 3.35
C PHE A 77 -5.27 -10.02 2.02
N ALA A 78 -5.39 -11.31 1.75
CA ALA A 78 -4.87 -11.97 0.57
C ALA A 78 -6.00 -12.58 -0.26
N LEU A 79 -6.27 -12.02 -1.44
CA LEU A 79 -7.32 -12.46 -2.35
C LEU A 79 -6.70 -13.02 -3.62
N ALA A 80 -6.98 -14.27 -3.98
CA ALA A 80 -6.56 -14.84 -5.25
C ALA A 80 -7.73 -14.83 -6.26
N ARG A 81 -7.46 -14.33 -7.47
CA ARG A 81 -8.38 -14.34 -8.61
C ARG A 81 -7.56 -14.59 -9.87
N GLU A 82 -7.99 -15.55 -10.69
CA GLU A 82 -7.45 -15.72 -12.05
C GLU A 82 -5.91 -15.82 -12.04
N GLY A 83 -5.38 -16.69 -11.17
CA GLY A 83 -3.93 -16.89 -11.02
C GLY A 83 -3.12 -15.72 -10.43
N VAL A 84 -3.73 -14.59 -10.08
CA VAL A 84 -3.09 -13.43 -9.44
C VAL A 84 -3.59 -13.25 -8.01
N ARG A 85 -2.66 -13.10 -7.06
CA ARG A 85 -2.97 -12.78 -5.67
C ARG A 85 -2.79 -11.29 -5.40
N PHE A 86 -3.88 -10.66 -4.96
CA PHE A 86 -3.93 -9.31 -4.40
C PHE A 86 -3.61 -9.39 -2.90
N VAL A 87 -2.65 -8.60 -2.46
CA VAL A 87 -2.27 -8.47 -1.05
C VAL A 87 -2.52 -7.03 -0.63
N VAL A 88 -3.35 -6.86 0.40
CA VAL A 88 -3.72 -5.56 0.97
C VAL A 88 -3.24 -5.53 2.41
N VAL A 89 -2.35 -4.61 2.73
CA VAL A 89 -1.85 -4.40 4.09
C VAL A 89 -2.72 -3.36 4.77
N VAL A 90 -3.16 -3.70 5.98
CA VAL A 90 -3.95 -2.81 6.82
C VAL A 90 -3.24 -2.60 8.15
N GLY A 91 -3.49 -1.46 8.77
CA GLY A 91 -2.96 -1.15 10.08
C GLY A 91 -3.96 -0.33 10.87
N ASP A 92 -3.90 -0.48 12.19
CA ASP A 92 -4.56 0.45 13.08
C ASP A 92 -3.73 1.71 13.24
N THR A 93 -4.40 2.80 13.55
CA THR A 93 -3.77 4.11 13.79
C THR A 93 -4.11 4.58 15.19
N GLU A 94 -3.57 5.73 15.60
CA GLU A 94 -3.99 6.39 16.83
C GLU A 94 -5.46 6.86 16.79
N THR A 95 -6.11 6.80 15.62
CA THR A 95 -7.54 7.11 15.44
C THR A 95 -8.39 5.83 15.43
N ASP A 96 -9.70 5.97 15.65
CA ASP A 96 -10.63 4.85 15.75
C ASP A 96 -10.82 4.07 14.42
N SER A 97 -10.31 4.59 13.29
CA SER A 97 -10.44 3.94 11.99
C SER A 97 -9.15 3.20 11.58
N PRO A 98 -9.22 1.91 11.22
CA PRO A 98 -8.12 1.25 10.55
C PRO A 98 -7.85 1.89 9.19
N VAL A 99 -6.65 1.69 8.67
CA VAL A 99 -6.24 2.25 7.38
C VAL A 99 -5.70 1.20 6.43
N VAL A 100 -5.97 1.40 5.13
CA VAL A 100 -5.26 0.70 4.06
C VAL A 100 -3.90 1.36 3.86
N VAL A 101 -2.85 0.66 4.27
CA VAL A 101 -1.47 1.15 4.22
C VAL A 101 -0.92 1.06 2.81
N THR A 102 -1.04 -0.12 2.19
CA THR A 102 -0.54 -0.39 0.84
C THR A 102 -1.19 -1.64 0.25
N GLY A 103 -0.94 -1.89 -1.03
CA GLY A 103 -1.30 -3.15 -1.68
C GLY A 103 -0.46 -3.45 -2.92
N TRP A 104 -0.38 -4.73 -3.26
CA TRP A 104 0.29 -5.20 -4.46
C TRP A 104 -0.32 -6.50 -4.99
N THR A 105 0.04 -6.84 -6.23
CA THR A 105 -0.26 -8.13 -6.84
C THR A 105 0.99 -8.99 -6.90
N LYS A 106 0.80 -10.31 -6.90
CA LYS A 106 1.82 -11.31 -7.23
C LYS A 106 1.18 -12.44 -8.02
N ILE A 107 1.97 -13.09 -8.86
CA ILE A 107 1.50 -14.32 -9.52
C ILE A 107 1.38 -15.42 -8.47
N ASP A 108 0.21 -16.05 -8.42
CA ASP A 108 -0.06 -17.22 -7.59
C ASP A 108 -0.03 -18.51 -8.42
N SER A 109 -0.57 -18.45 -9.64
CA SER A 109 -0.56 -19.53 -10.64
C SER A 109 -0.40 -18.92 -12.02
N TRP A 110 0.78 -19.11 -12.63
CA TRP A 110 1.05 -18.57 -13.97
C TRP A 110 0.11 -19.16 -15.02
N ARG A 111 -0.16 -20.47 -14.93
CA ARG A 111 -1.09 -21.17 -15.82
C ARG A 111 -2.49 -20.57 -15.76
N ASP A 112 -3.03 -20.40 -14.56
CA ASP A 112 -4.41 -19.91 -14.41
C ASP A 112 -4.51 -18.40 -14.75
N ALA A 113 -3.40 -17.66 -14.61
CA ALA A 113 -3.34 -16.26 -15.00
C ALA A 113 -3.28 -16.07 -16.53
N MET A 114 -2.51 -16.91 -17.24
CA MET A 114 -2.48 -16.91 -18.71
C MET A 114 -3.79 -17.39 -19.34
N ALA A 115 -4.52 -18.27 -18.66
CA ALA A 115 -5.81 -18.76 -19.13
C ALA A 115 -6.96 -17.74 -18.93
N SER A 116 -6.70 -16.60 -18.29
CA SER A 116 -7.71 -15.57 -18.02
C SER A 116 -7.65 -14.46 -19.06
N ASP A 117 -8.83 -14.06 -19.57
CA ASP A 117 -8.97 -12.92 -20.48
C ASP A 117 -8.72 -11.56 -19.82
N ARG A 118 -8.55 -11.53 -18.50
CA ARG A 118 -8.32 -10.29 -17.74
C ARG A 118 -6.93 -9.72 -17.94
N TRP A 119 -5.93 -10.59 -18.13
CA TRP A 119 -4.52 -10.21 -18.07
C TRP A 119 -3.90 -10.30 -19.44
N SER A 120 -3.27 -9.21 -19.88
CA SER A 120 -2.33 -9.32 -21.00
C SER A 120 -1.02 -9.98 -20.55
N ASP A 121 -0.26 -10.53 -21.50
CA ASP A 121 1.07 -11.07 -21.24
C ASP A 121 2.00 -10.03 -20.58
N ASP A 122 1.93 -8.78 -21.06
CA ASP A 122 2.65 -7.63 -20.48
C ASP A 122 2.25 -7.37 -19.02
N ASP A 123 0.97 -7.57 -18.66
CA ASP A 123 0.53 -7.42 -17.27
C ASP A 123 1.11 -8.51 -16.38
N LEU A 124 1.07 -9.77 -16.83
CA LEU A 124 1.60 -10.90 -16.06
C LEU A 124 3.12 -10.77 -15.87
N HIS A 125 3.85 -10.39 -16.92
CA HIS A 125 5.28 -10.10 -16.83
C HIS A 125 5.58 -8.90 -15.94
N THR A 126 4.77 -7.85 -15.98
CA THR A 126 4.90 -6.70 -15.08
C THR A 126 4.68 -7.11 -13.62
N ILE A 127 3.65 -7.89 -13.32
CA ILE A 127 3.35 -8.37 -11.96
C ILE A 127 4.51 -9.24 -11.43
N ARG A 128 5.02 -10.14 -12.27
CA ARG A 128 6.16 -11.00 -11.91
C ARG A 128 7.42 -10.19 -11.65
N LEU A 129 7.83 -9.32 -12.57
CA LEU A 129 9.01 -8.46 -12.43
C LEU A 129 8.95 -7.63 -11.14
N ARG A 130 7.79 -7.05 -10.83
CA ARG A 130 7.63 -6.24 -9.61
C ARG A 130 7.69 -7.08 -8.34
N THR A 131 7.19 -8.31 -8.37
CA THR A 131 7.32 -9.27 -7.26
C THR A 131 8.78 -9.63 -7.04
N ASP A 132 9.49 -9.97 -8.11
CA ASP A 132 10.89 -10.36 -8.07
C ASP A 132 11.76 -9.22 -7.53
N LEU A 133 11.58 -7.99 -8.02
CA LEU A 133 12.29 -6.80 -7.52
C LEU A 133 11.98 -6.48 -6.05
N SER A 134 10.78 -6.82 -5.56
CA SER A 134 10.42 -6.62 -4.16
C SER A 134 11.03 -7.67 -3.23
N GLN A 135 11.12 -8.92 -3.68
CA GLN A 135 11.69 -10.02 -2.89
C GLN A 135 13.22 -9.99 -2.90
N ASN A 136 13.81 -9.60 -4.03
CA ASN A 136 15.24 -9.58 -4.27
C ASN A 136 15.84 -8.17 -4.13
N HIS A 137 15.33 -7.37 -3.20
CA HIS A 137 15.78 -5.98 -3.02
C HIS A 137 17.28 -5.84 -2.71
N GLU A 138 17.90 -6.89 -2.16
CA GLU A 138 19.34 -6.96 -1.86
C GLU A 138 20.16 -7.64 -2.96
N ARG A 139 19.55 -8.47 -3.81
CA ARG A 139 20.25 -9.01 -4.98
C ARG A 139 20.31 -7.90 -6.02
N GLN A 140 21.53 -7.48 -6.36
CA GLN A 140 21.77 -6.51 -7.43
C GLN A 140 20.84 -6.78 -8.62
N ILE A 141 20.19 -5.71 -9.10
CA ILE A 141 19.40 -5.71 -10.32
C ILE A 141 20.20 -6.49 -11.38
N PRO A 142 19.66 -7.56 -11.99
CA PRO A 142 20.38 -8.36 -12.96
C PRO A 142 21.04 -7.44 -14.00
N GLY A 143 22.33 -7.62 -14.25
CA GLY A 143 23.13 -6.76 -15.13
C GLY A 143 22.62 -6.61 -16.58
N HIS A 144 21.54 -7.31 -16.92
CA HIS A 144 20.80 -7.22 -18.17
C HIS A 144 19.87 -5.99 -18.23
N ILE A 145 19.40 -5.46 -17.09
CA ILE A 145 18.83 -4.11 -17.04
C ILE A 145 20.00 -3.15 -16.85
N ARG A 146 20.65 -2.78 -17.96
CA ARG A 146 21.73 -1.80 -17.91
C ARG A 146 21.18 -0.51 -17.28
N PRO A 147 21.76 -0.01 -16.17
CA PRO A 147 21.41 1.29 -15.64
C PRO A 147 21.49 2.30 -16.78
N ARG A 148 20.35 2.91 -17.12
CA ARG A 148 20.34 3.97 -18.12
C ARG A 148 21.25 5.08 -17.61
N ILE A 149 22.22 5.47 -18.43
CA ILE A 149 23.03 6.66 -18.14
C ILE A 149 22.05 7.83 -18.12
N VAL A 150 21.89 8.46 -16.96
CA VAL A 150 21.14 9.69 -16.81
C VAL A 150 22.17 10.80 -16.83
N ASP A 151 22.34 11.39 -18.01
CA ASP A 151 23.33 12.39 -18.36
C ASP A 151 23.00 13.79 -17.81
N ARG A 152 21.77 13.99 -17.31
CA ARG A 152 21.31 15.28 -16.77
C ARG A 152 20.82 15.13 -15.33
N PRO A 153 21.12 16.10 -14.44
CA PRO A 153 20.55 16.12 -13.10
C PRO A 153 19.01 16.11 -13.16
N PHE A 154 18.37 15.32 -12.30
CA PHE A 154 16.91 15.18 -12.24
C PHE A 154 16.38 15.37 -10.83
N GLU A 155 15.11 15.74 -10.70
CA GLU A 155 14.53 16.07 -9.40
C GLU A 155 14.05 14.83 -8.64
N VAL A 156 14.47 14.71 -7.39
CA VAL A 156 13.90 13.79 -6.42
C VAL A 156 13.69 14.57 -5.13
N GLY A 157 12.46 14.57 -4.61
CA GLY A 157 12.13 15.37 -3.43
C GLY A 157 12.35 16.86 -3.69
N ARG A 158 13.22 17.50 -2.90
CA ARG A 158 13.63 18.91 -3.06
C ARG A 158 15.07 19.06 -3.56
N HIS A 159 15.64 18.00 -4.14
CA HIS A 159 17.03 17.95 -4.59
C HIS A 159 17.08 17.67 -6.08
N ARG A 160 17.95 18.37 -6.80
CA ARG A 160 18.32 18.02 -8.16
C ARG A 160 19.56 17.13 -8.11
N VAL A 161 19.45 15.88 -8.50
CA VAL A 161 20.47 14.85 -8.26
C VAL A 161 21.07 14.28 -9.52
N THR A 162 22.33 13.88 -9.42
CA THR A 162 23.07 13.10 -10.42
C THR A 162 23.56 11.78 -9.83
N THR A 163 23.83 10.80 -10.68
CA THR A 163 24.39 9.50 -10.29
C THR A 163 25.15 8.88 -11.46
N SER A 164 26.29 8.25 -11.16
CA SER A 164 27.00 7.45 -12.15
C SER A 164 26.27 6.13 -12.36
N ALA A 165 26.32 5.57 -13.57
CA ALA A 165 25.77 4.24 -13.82
C ALA A 165 26.36 3.22 -12.83
N GLY A 166 25.50 2.50 -12.12
CA GLY A 166 25.89 1.51 -11.10
C GLY A 166 26.24 2.08 -9.72
N ALA A 167 26.22 3.40 -9.51
CA ALA A 167 26.47 3.97 -8.19
C ALA A 167 25.30 3.68 -7.22
N ALA A 168 25.64 3.26 -5.99
CA ALA A 168 24.67 2.97 -4.93
C ALA A 168 24.18 4.23 -4.17
N TYR A 169 24.40 5.41 -4.74
CA TYR A 169 24.02 6.69 -4.16
C TYR A 169 23.73 7.72 -5.26
N VAL A 170 23.03 8.78 -4.89
CA VAL A 170 22.85 9.97 -5.71
C VAL A 170 23.48 11.18 -5.00
N VAL A 171 23.93 12.16 -5.77
CA VAL A 171 24.52 13.41 -5.26
C VAL A 171 23.65 14.57 -5.68
N CYS A 172 23.23 15.41 -4.74
CA CYS A 172 22.55 16.66 -5.08
C CYS A 172 23.55 17.64 -5.70
N VAL A 173 23.25 18.17 -6.88
CA VAL A 173 24.10 19.15 -7.56
C VAL A 173 23.99 20.54 -6.94
N ASP A 174 22.99 20.78 -6.09
CA ASP A 174 22.73 22.09 -5.48
C ASP A 174 23.28 22.21 -4.04
N CYS A 175 23.33 21.11 -3.26
CA CYS A 175 23.87 21.13 -1.89
C CYS A 175 25.01 20.13 -1.65
N GLY A 176 25.42 19.35 -2.66
CA GLY A 176 26.51 18.38 -2.55
C GLY A 176 26.22 17.14 -1.70
N ALA A 177 25.07 17.08 -1.02
CA ALA A 177 24.72 15.97 -0.15
C ALA A 177 24.58 14.65 -0.92
N ARG A 178 25.07 13.56 -0.32
CA ARG A 178 25.00 12.19 -0.85
C ARG A 178 23.89 11.41 -0.16
N PHE A 179 23.06 10.73 -0.95
CA PHE A 179 21.94 9.96 -0.44
C PHE A 179 21.96 8.53 -0.96
N ARG A 180 21.82 7.57 -0.05
CA ARG A 180 21.70 6.13 -0.37
C ARG A 180 20.27 5.61 -0.40
N SER A 181 19.30 6.42 0.03
CA SER A 181 17.89 6.06 0.01
C SER A 181 17.02 7.26 -0.32
N LYS A 182 15.88 7.00 -0.93
CA LYS A 182 14.86 8.02 -1.19
C LYS A 182 14.32 8.63 0.10
N ALA A 183 14.22 7.85 1.18
CA ALA A 183 13.78 8.35 2.48
C ALA A 183 14.74 9.39 3.05
N ALA A 184 16.05 9.12 3.03
CA ALA A 184 17.07 10.08 3.46
C ALA A 184 17.03 11.36 2.62
N LEU A 185 16.91 11.20 1.30
CA LEU A 185 16.83 12.33 0.36
C LEU A 185 15.56 13.18 0.57
N CYS A 186 14.40 12.56 0.77
CA CYS A 186 13.14 13.28 0.96
C CYS A 186 12.97 13.84 2.38
N GLY A 187 13.68 13.29 3.38
CA GLY A 187 13.65 13.74 4.76
C GLY A 187 14.49 14.99 5.04
N GLN A 188 15.48 15.27 4.19
CA GLN A 188 16.35 16.44 4.34
C GLN A 188 15.97 17.56 3.35
N ARG A 189 15.89 18.80 3.85
CA ARG A 189 15.71 19.97 3.00
C ARG A 189 17.03 20.26 2.27
N CYS A 190 16.94 20.57 0.99
CA CYS A 190 18.08 21.11 0.26
C CYS A 190 18.37 22.52 0.76
N THR A 191 19.48 22.68 1.47
CA THR A 191 20.02 23.98 1.85
C THR A 191 20.98 24.40 0.73
N GLN A 192 20.45 24.99 -0.33
CA GLN A 192 21.25 25.52 -1.44
C GLN A 192 22.42 26.33 -0.87
N THR A 193 23.65 25.93 -1.17
CA THR A 193 24.80 26.83 -1.06
C THR A 193 24.92 27.43 -2.45
N ARG A 194 24.28 28.59 -2.68
CA ARG A 194 24.52 29.37 -3.90
C ARG A 194 25.97 29.86 -3.83
N GLY A 195 26.87 29.17 -4.51
CA GLY A 195 28.14 29.70 -4.97
C GLY A 195 27.95 30.19 -6.39
#